data_AF-A0A538SM83-F1
#
_entry.id   AF-A0A538SM83-F1
#
_cell.length_a   1.000
_cell.length_b   1.000
_cell.length_c   1.000
_cell.angle_alpha   90.00
_cell.angle_beta   90.00
_cell.angle_gamma   90.00
#
_symmetry.space_group_name_H-M   'P 1'
#
loop_
_entity.id
_entity.type
_entity.pdbx_description
1 polymer ?
#
loop_
_entity_poly.entity_id
_entity_poly.type
_entity_poly.pdbx_seq_one_letter_code
_entity_poly.pdbx_strand_id
1 'polypeptide(L)' 'MNRMTLAMIRNLLLASALVLVTAPAWGEQETGGAPGSWLSTYVSARTLGLGGAFVGAADDASSVVWNPAGLSMLVPNEL' A
#
# COMPACT_ATOMS: atom_id res chain seq x y z
N MET A 1 -47.78 -3.20 20.22
CA MET A 1 -47.35 -2.54 18.96
C MET A 1 -48.37 -2.84 17.88
N ASN A 2 -48.85 -1.83 17.15
CA ASN A 2 -49.87 -2.00 16.12
C ASN A 2 -49.24 -2.51 14.82
N ARG A 3 -49.99 -3.26 13.99
CA ARG A 3 -49.45 -3.88 12.75
C ARG A 3 -48.75 -2.87 11.83
N MET A 4 -49.24 -1.62 11.79
CA MET A 4 -48.60 -0.52 11.07
C MET A 4 -47.22 -0.13 11.62
N THR A 5 -47.07 -0.04 12.94
CA THR A 5 -45.77 0.29 13.57
C THR A 5 -44.72 -0.79 13.29
N LEU A 6 -45.11 -2.07 13.24
CA LEU A 6 -44.20 -3.16 12.91
C LEU A 6 -43.77 -3.14 11.44
N ALA A 7 -44.70 -2.84 10.52
CA ALA A 7 -44.39 -2.70 9.09
C ALA A 7 -43.46 -1.51 8.81
N MET A 8 -43.64 -0.39 9.52
CA MET A 8 -42.80 0.79 9.39
C MET A 8 -41.36 0.53 9.87
N ILE A 9 -41.18 -0.13 11.02
CA ILE A 9 -39.86 -0.51 11.53
C ILE A 9 -39.17 -1.48 10.56
N ARG A 10 -39.88 -2.48 10.05
CA ARG A 10 -39.34 -3.44 9.07
C ARG A 10 -38.85 -2.72 7.81
N ASN A 11 -39.64 -1.80 7.27
CA ASN A 11 -39.25 -1.06 6.08
C ASN A 11 -38.05 -0.14 6.34
N LEU A 12 -37.97 0.47 7.52
CA LEU A 12 -36.80 1.25 7.92
C LEU A 12 -35.54 0.40 7.99
N LEU A 13 -35.64 -0.78 8.61
CA LEU A 13 -34.53 -1.74 8.72
C LEU A 13 -34.06 -2.22 7.35
N LEU A 14 -35.00 -2.53 6.44
CA LEU A 14 -34.68 -2.92 5.06
C LEU A 14 -33.99 -1.80 4.28
N ALA A 15 -34.45 -0.55 4.43
CA ALA A 15 -33.83 0.60 3.79
C ALA A 15 -32.41 0.85 4.32
N SER A 16 -32.19 0.75 5.64
CA SER A 16 -30.86 0.89 6.22
C SER A 16 -29.90 -0.23 5.79
N ALA A 17 -30.39 -1.46 5.70
CA ALA A 17 -29.59 -2.60 5.23
C ALA A 17 -29.19 -2.41 3.75
N LEU A 18 -30.09 -1.90 2.92
CA LEU A 18 -29.81 -1.65 1.51
C LEU A 18 -28.72 -0.58 1.34
N VAL A 19 -28.77 0.50 2.11
CA VAL A 19 -27.73 1.55 2.09
C VAL A 19 -26.36 1.03 2.52
N LEU A 20 -26.31 0.14 3.52
CA LEU A 20 -25.07 -0.48 4.00
C LEU A 20 -24.45 -1.45 2.98
N VAL A 21 -25.27 -2.14 2.18
CA VAL A 21 -24.80 -3.05 1.13
C VAL A 21 -24.27 -2.29 -0.09
N THR A 22 -24.79 -1.08 -0.36
CA THR A 22 -24.31 -0.22 -1.45
C THR A 22 -23.20 0.75 -1.04
N ALA A 23 -22.58 0.55 0.13
CA ALA A 23 -21.40 1.32 0.50
C ALA A 23 -20.36 1.25 -0.64
N PRO A 24 -19.66 2.35 -0.94
CA PRO A 24 -18.73 2.37 -2.07
C PRO A 24 -17.70 1.26 -1.88
N ALA A 25 -17.61 0.36 -2.86
CA ALA A 25 -16.47 -0.55 -2.97
C ALA A 25 -15.23 0.33 -3.03
N TRP A 26 -14.40 0.29 -1.99
CA TRP A 26 -13.09 0.94 -2.04
C TRP A 26 -12.34 0.32 -3.20
N GLY A 27 -12.12 1.10 -4.26
CA GLY A 27 -11.29 0.68 -5.37
C GLY A 27 -9.90 0.37 -4.84
N GLU A 28 -9.37 -0.79 -5.19
CA GLU A 28 -7.98 -1.13 -4.96
C GLU A 28 -7.09 -0.04 -5.54
N GLN A 29 -6.13 0.43 -4.74
CA GLN A 29 -5.10 1.35 -5.20
C GLN A 29 -4.11 0.52 -6.03
N GLU A 30 -4.37 0.42 -7.33
CA GLU A 30 -3.64 -0.41 -8.30
C GLU A 30 -2.27 0.22 -8.64
N THR A 31 -1.47 0.51 -7.62
CA THR A 31 -0.05 0.84 -7.81
C THR A 31 0.80 -0.41 -7.72
N GLY A 32 0.24 -1.57 -7.33
CA GLY A 32 0.94 -2.83 -7.16
C GLY A 32 1.35 -3.54 -8.46
N GLY A 33 0.64 -3.30 -9.58
CA GLY A 33 0.87 -3.98 -10.87
C GLY A 33 1.62 -3.17 -11.93
N ALA A 34 1.74 -1.85 -11.76
CA ALA A 34 2.41 -0.99 -12.73
C ALA A 34 3.91 -1.31 -12.86
N PRO A 35 4.52 -1.21 -14.05
CA PRO A 35 5.97 -1.31 -14.20
C PRO A 35 6.68 -0.32 -13.26
N GLY A 36 7.54 -0.85 -12.37
CA GLY A 36 8.24 -0.04 -11.37
C GLY A 36 7.53 0.10 -10.01
N SER A 37 6.29 -0.39 -9.88
CA SER A 37 5.53 -0.57 -8.62
C SER A 37 6.41 -1.07 -7.48
N TRP A 38 7.16 -2.13 -7.76
CA TRP A 38 7.97 -2.84 -6.77
C TRP A 38 9.06 -1.97 -6.14
N LEU A 39 9.54 -0.90 -6.80
CA LEU A 39 10.49 0.04 -6.20
C LEU A 39 9.87 0.83 -5.04
N SER A 40 8.55 1.01 -5.03
CA SER A 40 7.87 1.70 -3.92
C SER A 40 7.74 0.82 -2.67
N THR A 41 7.82 -0.50 -2.83
CA THR A 41 7.68 -1.49 -1.76
C THR A 41 9.03 -2.12 -1.37
N TYR A 42 10.03 -2.07 -2.24
CA TYR A 42 11.35 -2.57 -1.96
C TYR A 42 12.03 -1.67 -0.92
N VAL A 43 12.36 -2.22 0.25
CA VAL A 43 12.99 -1.48 1.34
C VAL A 43 13.91 -2.41 2.12
N SER A 44 15.15 -2.00 2.35
CA SER A 44 16.02 -2.62 3.34
C SER A 44 15.89 -1.88 4.67
N ALA A 45 16.36 -2.49 5.77
CA ALA A 45 16.41 -1.83 7.07
C ALA A 45 17.18 -0.50 7.01
N ARG A 46 18.24 -0.43 6.21
CA ARG A 46 19.04 0.79 6.01
C ARG A 46 18.29 1.84 5.20
N THR A 47 17.58 1.43 4.14
CA THR A 47 16.77 2.36 3.34
C THR A 47 15.67 3.01 4.18
N LEU A 48 15.02 2.22 5.05
CA LEU A 48 14.01 2.69 6.00
C LEU A 48 14.62 3.61 7.07
N GLY A 49 15.76 3.25 7.63
CA GLY A 49 16.46 4.05 8.64
C GLY A 49 16.88 5.44 8.13
N LEU A 50 17.10 5.57 6.83
CA LEU A 50 17.41 6.84 6.16
C LEU A 50 16.16 7.59 5.66
N GLY A 51 14.96 7.14 6.03
CA GLY A 51 13.71 7.80 5.65
C GLY A 51 13.48 7.83 4.13
N GLY A 52 13.99 6.83 3.39
CA GLY A 52 13.91 6.78 1.93
C GLY A 52 14.98 7.60 1.19
N ALA A 53 15.88 8.31 1.89
CA ALA A 53 16.95 9.11 1.28
C ALA A 53 18.19 8.30 0.86
N PHE A 54 18.07 6.98 0.71
CA PHE A 54 19.19 6.08 0.47
C PHE A 54 19.84 6.22 -0.91
N VAL A 55 19.16 6.80 -1.90
CA VAL A 55 19.68 6.95 -3.28
C VAL A 55 21.06 7.64 -3.31
N GLY A 56 21.29 8.61 -2.43
CA GLY A 56 22.58 9.32 -2.31
C GLY A 56 23.64 8.60 -1.47
N ALA A 57 23.26 7.54 -0.76
CA ALA A 57 24.09 6.76 0.16
C ALA A 57 24.16 5.27 -0.23
N ALA A 58 23.81 4.94 -1.48
CA ALA A 58 23.76 3.57 -1.95
C ALA A 58 25.16 3.04 -2.25
N ASP A 59 25.84 2.55 -1.22
CA ASP A 59 27.24 2.07 -1.22
C ASP A 59 27.34 0.58 -0.85
N ASP A 60 26.27 -0.18 -1.01
CA ASP A 60 26.21 -1.63 -0.76
C ASP A 60 25.58 -2.38 -1.95
N ALA A 61 25.45 -3.70 -1.86
CA ALA A 61 24.89 -4.56 -2.91
C ALA A 61 23.50 -4.14 -3.40
N SER A 62 22.72 -3.39 -2.60
CA SER A 62 21.41 -2.87 -3.01
C SER A 62 21.51 -1.66 -3.96
N SER A 63 22.71 -1.12 -4.18
CA SER A 63 22.98 -0.06 -5.17
C SER A 63 22.56 -0.43 -6.59
N VAL A 64 22.56 -1.73 -6.96
CA VAL A 64 22.01 -2.21 -8.24
C VAL A 64 20.58 -1.73 -8.47
N VAL A 65 19.79 -1.67 -7.39
CA VAL A 65 18.37 -1.29 -7.42
C VAL A 65 18.19 0.22 -7.20
N TRP A 66 18.99 0.83 -6.31
CA TRP A 66 18.78 2.21 -5.87
C TRP A 66 19.58 3.26 -6.65
N ASN A 67 20.85 3.00 -6.95
CA ASN A 67 21.74 3.91 -7.68
C ASN A 67 22.98 3.15 -8.18
N PRO A 68 23.00 2.71 -9.45
CA PRO A 68 24.10 1.92 -9.99
C PRO A 68 25.48 2.61 -9.95
N ALA A 69 25.55 3.93 -9.81
CA ALA A 69 26.84 4.63 -9.64
C ALA A 69 27.57 4.17 -8.35
N GLY A 70 26.82 3.75 -7.33
CA GLY A 70 27.32 3.19 -6.10
C GLY A 70 28.08 1.87 -6.27
N LEU A 71 27.85 1.13 -7.35
CA LEU A 71 28.56 -0.12 -7.64
C LEU A 71 30.08 0.06 -7.74
N SER A 72 30.51 1.27 -8.10
CA SER A 72 31.93 1.62 -8.17
C SER A 72 32.60 1.78 -6.80
N MET A 73 31.82 1.87 -5.73
CA MET A 73 32.29 2.11 -4.36
C MET A 73 32.35 0.82 -3.51
N LEU A 74 31.88 -0.29 -4.08
CA LEU A 74 31.78 -1.58 -3.42
C LEU A 74 33.15 -2.18 -3.10
N VAL A 75 33.24 -2.86 -1.96
CA VAL A 75 34.46 -3.56 -1.55
C VAL A 75 34.39 -5.05 -1.93
N PRO A 76 35.53 -5.71 -2.18
CA PRO A 76 35.52 -7.14 -2.45
C PRO A 76 34.88 -7.94 -1.30
N ASN A 77 34.02 -8.91 -1.65
CA ASN A 77 33.31 -9.80 -0.72
C ASN A 77 32.35 -9.11 0.27
N GLU A 78 31.62 -8.09 -0.20
CA GLU A 78 30.65 -7.33 0.61
C GLU A 78 29.27 -8.00 0.85
N LEU A 79 29.17 -9.33 0.65
CA LEU A 79 27.94 -10.10 0.85
C LEU A 79 28.08 -11.05 2.05
#